data_AF-A0A3D5GDX0-F1
#
_entry.id   AF-A0A3D5GDX0-F1
#
_cell.length_a   1.000
_cell.length_b   1.000
_cell.length_c   1.000
_cell.angle_alpha   90.00
_cell.angle_beta   90.00
_cell.angle_gamma   90.00
#
_symmetry.space_group_name_H-M   'P 1'
#
loop_
_entity.id
_entity.type
_entity.pdbx_description
1 polymer ?
#
loop_
_entity_poly.entity_id
_entity_poly.type
_entity_poly.pdbx_seq_one_letter_code
_entity_poly.pdbx_strand_id
1 'polypeptide(L)' 'MSSTSEKSSTSPSLLSAQTLVIVGIVWAVMALLFFLLFGISVPGEGLPLWYSIGTYVFECGAYLGAALVCFRNWQSPQMV' A
#
# COMPACT_ATOMS: atom_id res chain seq x y z
N MET A 1 -21.74 -15.36 -37.70
CA MET A 1 -20.28 -15.54 -37.88
C MET A 1 -19.65 -14.16 -37.75
N SER A 2 -18.83 -13.83 -36.76
CA SER A 2 -18.04 -14.63 -35.84
C SER A 2 -17.91 -13.84 -34.55
N SER A 3 -18.24 -14.48 -33.42
CA SER A 3 -17.93 -13.99 -32.08
C SER A 3 -16.42 -14.05 -31.89
N THR A 4 -15.72 -12.94 -32.15
CA THR A 4 -14.31 -12.84 -31.76
C THR A 4 -14.27 -12.60 -30.27
N SER A 5 -14.23 -13.72 -29.56
CA SER A 5 -13.73 -13.89 -28.22
C SER A 5 -12.29 -13.40 -28.19
N GLU A 6 -12.10 -12.08 -28.07
CA GLU A 6 -10.81 -11.49 -27.73
C GLU A 6 -10.61 -11.77 -26.23
N LYS A 7 -10.07 -12.97 -26.00
CA LYS A 7 -9.48 -13.43 -24.73
C LYS A 7 -8.42 -12.40 -24.34
N SER A 8 -8.84 -11.34 -23.65
CA SER A 8 -7.94 -10.34 -23.06
C SER A 8 -7.10 -11.05 -22.01
N SER A 9 -5.95 -11.51 -22.49
CA SER A 9 -4.70 -11.74 -21.77
C SER A 9 -4.86 -11.79 -20.26
N THR A 10 -4.95 -13.01 -19.74
CA THR A 10 -4.64 -13.38 -18.36
C THR A 10 -3.21 -12.92 -18.04
N SER A 11 -3.04 -11.63 -17.79
CA SER A 11 -1.85 -11.06 -17.17
C SER A 11 -2.01 -11.28 -15.66
N PRO A 12 -0.94 -11.63 -14.93
CA PRO A 12 -1.06 -12.12 -13.57
C PRO A 12 -1.77 -11.08 -12.69
N SER A 13 -2.88 -11.51 -12.07
CA SER A 13 -3.79 -10.74 -11.22
C SER A 13 -3.17 -10.14 -9.95
N LEU A 14 -1.85 -10.24 -9.79
CA LEU A 14 -1.06 -9.67 -8.69
C LEU A 14 -1.07 -8.13 -8.67
N LEU A 15 -1.38 -7.50 -9.80
CA LEU A 15 -1.51 -6.04 -9.94
C LEU A 15 -2.95 -5.60 -10.27
N SER A 16 -3.97 -6.35 -9.84
CA SER A 16 -5.35 -5.83 -9.89
C SER A 16 -5.50 -4.65 -8.93
N ALA A 17 -6.23 -3.60 -9.33
CA ALA A 17 -6.50 -2.45 -8.47
C ALA A 17 -7.11 -2.86 -7.12
N GLN A 18 -7.96 -3.89 -7.13
CA GLN A 18 -8.51 -4.48 -5.91
C GLN A 18 -7.43 -5.03 -4.97
N THR A 19 -6.43 -5.74 -5.49
CA THR A 19 -5.34 -6.29 -4.68
C THR A 19 -4.52 -5.17 -4.04
N LEU A 20 -4.25 -4.08 -4.77
CA LEU A 20 -3.54 -2.91 -4.22
C LEU A 20 -4.34 -2.24 -3.10
N VAL A 21 -5.65 -2.08 -3.28
CA VAL A 21 -6.54 -1.52 -2.25
C VAL A 21 -6.56 -2.42 -1.01
N ILE A 22 -6.69 -3.73 -1.18
CA ILE A 22 -6.68 -4.69 -0.06
C ILE A 22 -5.35 -4.65 0.69
N VAL A 23 -4.22 -4.67 -0.02
CA VAL A 23 -2.88 -4.58 0.59
C VAL A 23 -2.72 -3.27 1.34
N GLY A 24 -3.17 -2.15 0.77
CA GLY A 24 -3.14 -0.84 1.45
C GLY A 24 -3.96 -0.81 2.74
N ILE A 25 -5.17 -1.39 2.72
CA ILE A 25 -6.02 -1.48 3.93
C ILE A 25 -5.35 -2.35 4.99
N VAL A 26 -4.83 -3.53 4.62
CA VAL A 26 -4.12 -4.42 5.55
C VAL A 26 -2.90 -3.72 6.15
N TRP A 27 -2.13 -3.00 5.33
CA TRP A 27 -0.97 -2.23 5.78
C TRP A 27 -1.35 -1.11 6.74
N ALA A 28 -2.44 -0.37 6.46
CA ALA A 28 -2.95 0.68 7.33
C ALA A 28 -3.44 0.15 8.68
N VAL A 29 -4.17 -0.98 8.68
CA VAL A 29 -4.62 -1.63 9.92
C VAL A 29 -3.44 -2.11 10.74
N MET A 30 -2.43 -2.70 10.10
CA MET A 30 -1.20 -3.15 10.78
C MET A 30 -0.43 -1.98 11.41
N ALA A 31 -0.31 -0.85 10.69
CA ALA A 31 0.32 0.36 11.22
C ALA A 31 -0.46 0.94 12.42
N LEU A 32 -1.79 0.95 12.32
CA LEU A 32 -2.67 1.43 13.41
C LEU A 32 -2.52 0.57 14.67
N LEU A 33 -2.52 -0.76 14.52
CA LEU A 33 -2.32 -1.68 15.64
C LEU A 33 -0.92 -1.51 16.26
N PHE A 34 0.12 -1.35 15.44
CA PHE A 34 1.48 -1.10 15.93
C PHE A 34 1.55 0.18 16.77
N PHE A 35 0.92 1.26 16.31
CA PHE A 35 0.85 2.52 17.04
C PHE A 35 0.07 2.39 18.36
N LEU A 36 -1.07 1.69 18.35
CA LEU A 36 -1.87 1.51 19.57
C LEU A 36 -1.19 0.63 20.62
N LEU A 37 -0.47 -0.41 20.19
CA LEU A 37 0.21 -1.34 21.09
C LEU A 37 1.51 -0.76 21.66
N PHE A 38 2.27 0.00 20.87
CA PHE A 38 3.63 0.43 21.25
C PHE A 38 3.82 1.95 21.32
N GLY A 39 2.81 2.75 20.98
CA GLY A 39 2.88 4.21 21.02
C GLY A 39 2.69 4.83 22.40
N ILE A 40 2.38 4.02 23.42
CA ILE A 40 2.23 4.48 24.80
C ILE A 40 3.63 4.61 25.42
N SER A 41 4.20 5.81 25.37
CA SER A 41 5.46 6.10 26.08
C SER A 41 5.24 6.45 27.54
N VAL A 42 6.14 5.95 28.39
CA VAL A 42 6.23 6.35 29.79
C VAL A 42 6.73 7.80 29.85
N PRO A 43 6.06 8.70 30.59
CA PRO A 43 6.46 10.09 30.66
C PRO A 43 7.86 10.21 31.30
N GLY A 44 8.85 10.65 30.52
CA GLY A 44 10.22 10.90 30.98
C GLY A 44 11.31 10.15 30.22
N GLU A 45 10.95 9.12 29.45
CA GLU A 45 11.88 8.40 28.57
C GLU A 45 11.39 8.55 27.12
N GLY A 46 12.29 8.92 26.20
CA GLY A 46 11.94 9.07 24.78
C GLY A 46 11.46 7.75 24.18
N LEU A 47 10.67 7.83 23.11
CA LEU A 47 10.24 6.65 22.35
C LEU A 47 11.48 5.82 21.95
N PRO A 48 11.49 4.49 22.19
CA PRO A 48 12.63 3.67 21.85
C PRO A 48 12.92 3.75 20.34
N LEU A 49 14.21 3.82 19.96
CA LEU A 49 14.63 3.98 18.56
C LEU A 49 14.01 2.94 17.63
N TRP A 50 13.84 1.70 18.12
CA TRP A 50 13.24 0.61 17.34
C TRP A 50 11.76 0.87 16.98
N TYR A 51 11.00 1.49 17.89
CA TYR A 51 9.63 1.91 17.61
C TYR A 51 9.60 3.00 16.54
N SER A 52 10.50 3.98 16.65
CA SER A 52 10.62 5.08 15.68
C SER A 52 10.98 4.58 14.27
N ILE A 53 11.92 3.62 14.19
CA ILE A 53 12.26 2.93 12.94
C ILE A 53 11.06 2.18 12.37
N GLY A 54 10.31 1.47 13.22
CA GLY A 54 9.09 0.76 12.83
C GLY A 54 8.06 1.69 12.18
N THR A 55 7.74 2.81 12.83
CA THR A 55 6.83 3.81 12.27
C THR A 55 7.34 4.42 10.96
N TYR A 56 8.65 4.65 10.84
CA TYR A 56 9.25 5.17 9.62
C TYR A 56 9.12 4.21 8.43
N VAL A 57 9.23 2.89 8.67
CA VAL A 57 9.02 1.86 7.64
C VAL A 57 7.56 1.84 7.19
N PHE A 58 6.60 1.95 8.11
CA PHE A 58 5.19 2.03 7.75
C PHE A 58 4.87 3.27 6.89
N GLU A 59 5.45 4.41 7.25
CA GLU A 59 5.34 5.67 6.50
C GLU A 59 5.94 5.55 5.09
N CYS A 60 7.18 5.06 4.98
CA CYS A 60 7.83 4.83 3.68
C CYS A 60 7.01 3.87 2.81
N GLY A 61 6.45 2.81 3.40
CA GLY A 61 5.58 1.87 2.69
C GLY A 61 4.33 2.54 2.10
N ALA A 62 3.72 3.47 2.85
CA ALA A 62 2.56 4.23 2.36
C ALA A 62 2.93 5.17 1.21
N TYR A 63 4.07 5.86 1.30
CA TYR A 63 4.54 6.73 0.21
C TYR A 63 4.89 5.96 -1.06
N LEU A 64 5.57 4.81 -0.92
CA LEU A 64 5.84 3.92 -2.06
C LEU A 64 4.54 3.39 -2.67
N GLY A 65 3.57 3.01 -1.84
CA GLY A 65 2.25 2.59 -2.30
C GLY A 65 1.53 3.68 -3.12
N ALA A 66 1.50 4.90 -2.60
CA ALA A 66 0.92 6.05 -3.31
C ALA A 66 1.65 6.35 -4.62
N ALA A 67 2.99 6.37 -4.60
CA ALA A 67 3.80 6.58 -5.80
C ALA A 67 3.55 5.50 -6.86
N LEU A 68 3.41 4.24 -6.46
CA LEU A 68 3.14 3.12 -7.36
C LEU A 68 1.73 3.21 -7.99
N VAL A 69 0.73 3.64 -7.21
CA VAL A 69 -0.62 3.91 -7.75
C VAL A 69 -0.60 5.08 -8.73
N CYS A 70 0.08 6.17 -8.40
CA CYS A 70 0.26 7.31 -9.31
C CYS A 70 1.00 6.90 -10.59
N PHE A 71 2.05 6.07 -10.49
CA PHE A 71 2.77 5.57 -11.66
C PHE A 71 1.90 4.67 -12.54
N ARG A 72 1.07 3.81 -11.94
CA ARG A 72 0.08 3.01 -12.68
C ARG A 72 -0.97 3.88 -13.37
N ASN A 73 -1.38 4.97 -12.72
CA ASN A 73 -2.31 5.93 -13.30
C ASN A 73 -1.68 6.69 -14.48
N TRP A 74 -0.39 7.04 -14.39
CA TRP A 74 0.38 7.65 -15.48
C TRP A 74 0.54 6.74 -16.70
N GLN A 75 0.66 5.42 -16.50
CA GLN A 75 0.73 4.45 -17.60
C GLN A 75 -0.63 4.19 -18.28
N SER A 76 -1.74 4.74 -17.76
CA SER A 76 -3.05 4.63 -18.37
C SER A 76 -3.19 5.62 -19.54
N PRO A 77 -3.45 5.17 -20.78
CA PRO A 77 -3.58 6.02 -21.97
C PRO A 77 -4.87 6.87 -22.01
N GLN A 78 -5.54 7.06 -20.87
CA GLN A 78 -6.75 7.90 -20.73
C GLN A 78 -6.44 9.30 -20.16
N MET A 79 -5.16 9.61 -19.90
CA MET A 79 -4.73 10.97 -19.56
C MET A 79 -4.33 11.71 -20.84
N VAL A 80 -5.28 12.44 -21.41
CA VAL A 80 -5.04 13.59 -22.29
C VAL A 80 -4.50 14.76 -21.47
#